data_AF-A0A529WHD4-F1
#
_entry.id   AF-A0A529WHD4-F1
#
_cell.length_a   1.000
_cell.length_b   1.000
_cell.length_c   1.000
_cell.angle_alpha   90.00
_cell.angle_beta   90.00
_cell.angle_gamma   90.00
#
_symmetry.space_group_name_H-M   'P 1'
#
loop_
_entity.id
_entity.type
_entity.pdbx_description
1 polymer ?
#
loop_
_entity_poly.entity_id
_entity_poly.type
_entity_poly.pdbx_seq_one_letter_code
_entity_poly.pdbx_strand_id
1 'polypeptide(L)'
;AGFEDAAASTLPGRMRQQTEIAIREADLIFFTVDARSGLMPDDRTFADVVRKSGKPVVLVANKAEARGAQGGMLEAWELGLGEPIPVSAEHGQGMPDLRDAVVEALGEERVFGEDDEEDSGEIAASEVLIGEDIADPDAEPAYDDTKPLRIAVVGRPNAGKSTLINALIGEERLLTGPEAGITRDSISVDWDWRGRRIKLFDTAGMRRKSKVQEKLEKLSVQDGLRAIRFAEIVIIVLDATIPFEKQDLQIADLIIREGRAPVIAFNKWDLIDNPQELLAELREKTERLLPQVRGIQAVPVSAETGRGLDKLMESVIKTHKVWNSRVSTGKLNRWLEGILAHHPPPAVAGRRLKIKYVTQAKTRPPGFVVSCSRPDAMPQSYVRYLTNSLREAFDMPGVPIRMALRTSDNPFAGRAKKR
;
A
#
# COMPACT_ATOMS: atom_id res chain seq x y z
N ALA A 1 -26.47 -5.90 -30.97
CA ALA A 1 -27.70 -6.13 -30.20
C ALA A 1 -27.49 -7.36 -29.32
N GLY A 2 -27.34 -7.18 -28.00
CA GLY A 2 -27.06 -8.30 -27.08
C GLY A 2 -26.56 -7.93 -25.69
N PHE A 3 -26.22 -6.66 -25.44
CA PHE A 3 -25.77 -6.19 -24.12
C PHE A 3 -26.78 -5.29 -23.39
N GLU A 4 -27.72 -4.67 -24.11
CA GLU A 4 -28.70 -3.73 -23.53
C GLU A 4 -29.80 -4.44 -22.72
N ASP A 5 -30.09 -5.72 -23.01
CA ASP A 5 -31.20 -6.49 -22.41
C ASP A 5 -30.76 -7.67 -21.50
N ALA A 6 -29.51 -7.68 -21.02
CA ALA A 6 -29.02 -8.79 -20.21
C ALA A 6 -29.53 -8.71 -18.75
N ALA A 7 -30.27 -9.71 -18.29
CA ALA A 7 -30.75 -9.81 -16.91
C ALA A 7 -29.61 -9.74 -15.89
N ALA A 8 -29.84 -9.09 -14.74
CA ALA A 8 -28.83 -8.79 -13.70
C ALA A 8 -28.08 -10.03 -13.14
N SER A 9 -28.59 -11.24 -13.34
CA SER A 9 -27.94 -12.50 -12.94
C SER A 9 -26.89 -13.03 -13.91
N THR A 10 -26.85 -12.50 -15.15
CA THR A 10 -25.92 -12.93 -16.20
C THR A 10 -24.51 -12.38 -15.96
N LEU A 11 -23.48 -13.04 -16.51
CA LEU A 11 -22.08 -12.58 -16.39
C LEU A 11 -21.90 -11.15 -16.98
N PRO A 12 -22.48 -10.81 -18.16
CA PRO A 12 -22.52 -9.44 -18.67
C PRO A 12 -23.17 -8.42 -17.73
N GLY A 13 -24.32 -8.79 -17.11
CA GLY A 13 -25.01 -7.93 -16.15
C GLY A 13 -24.22 -7.65 -14.87
N ARG A 14 -23.47 -8.66 -14.39
CA ARG A 14 -22.57 -8.52 -13.22
C ARG A 14 -21.34 -7.66 -13.52
N MET A 15 -20.74 -7.83 -14.70
CA MET A 15 -19.62 -6.98 -15.14
C MET A 15 -20.08 -5.53 -15.27
N ARG A 16 -21.27 -5.28 -15.83
CA ARG A 16 -21.87 -3.94 -15.90
C ARG A 16 -22.05 -3.31 -14.52
N GLN A 17 -22.64 -4.02 -13.56
CA GLN A 17 -22.85 -3.50 -12.21
C GLN A 17 -21.51 -3.17 -11.51
N GLN A 18 -20.48 -3.99 -11.71
CA GLN A 18 -19.14 -3.74 -11.19
C GLN A 18 -18.50 -2.50 -11.84
N THR A 19 -18.61 -2.35 -13.16
CA THR A 19 -18.10 -1.19 -13.89
C THR A 19 -18.84 0.09 -13.51
N GLU A 20 -20.16 0.06 -13.37
CA GLU A 20 -20.95 1.23 -12.94
C GLU A 20 -20.62 1.69 -11.52
N ILE A 21 -20.31 0.76 -10.60
CA ILE A 21 -19.83 1.10 -9.25
C ILE A 21 -18.44 1.73 -9.35
N ALA A 22 -17.50 1.11 -10.06
CA ALA A 22 -16.14 1.63 -10.22
C ALA A 22 -16.13 3.04 -10.84
N ILE A 23 -16.96 3.26 -11.87
CA ILE A 23 -17.16 4.59 -12.48
C ILE A 23 -17.69 5.57 -11.43
N ARG A 24 -18.67 5.19 -10.60
CA ARG A 24 -19.23 6.10 -9.57
C ARG A 24 -18.25 6.45 -8.45
N GLU A 25 -17.29 5.59 -8.12
CA GLU A 25 -16.30 5.88 -7.07
C GLU A 25 -15.07 6.66 -7.60
N ALA A 26 -14.76 6.59 -8.90
CA ALA A 26 -13.51 7.14 -9.45
C ALA A 26 -13.44 8.68 -9.52
N ASP A 27 -12.34 9.31 -9.11
CA ASP A 27 -12.12 10.75 -9.34
C ASP A 27 -11.77 11.06 -10.81
N LEU A 28 -11.13 10.10 -11.49
CA LEU A 28 -10.72 10.14 -12.89
C LEU A 28 -10.88 8.74 -13.49
N ILE A 29 -11.27 8.67 -14.77
CA ILE A 29 -11.41 7.41 -15.50
C ILE A 29 -10.36 7.32 -16.61
N PHE A 30 -9.49 6.31 -16.57
CA PHE A 30 -8.71 5.92 -17.73
C PHE A 30 -9.54 5.00 -18.63
N PHE A 31 -9.95 5.50 -19.79
CA PHE A 31 -10.62 4.69 -20.79
C PHE A 31 -9.57 4.11 -21.73
N THR A 32 -9.18 2.85 -21.53
CA THR A 32 -8.06 2.25 -22.28
C THR A 32 -8.55 1.41 -23.45
N VAL A 33 -8.04 1.70 -24.65
CA VAL A 33 -8.23 0.91 -25.87
C VAL A 33 -6.89 0.32 -26.33
N ASP A 34 -6.95 -0.78 -27.08
CA ASP A 34 -5.77 -1.37 -27.70
C ASP A 34 -5.56 -0.76 -29.09
N ALA A 35 -4.56 0.11 -29.23
CA ALA A 35 -4.25 0.81 -30.46
C ALA A 35 -3.92 -0.15 -31.62
N ARG A 36 -3.33 -1.32 -31.32
CA ARG A 36 -3.01 -2.34 -32.34
C ARG A 36 -4.27 -3.00 -32.89
N SER A 37 -5.24 -3.24 -32.02
CA SER A 37 -6.43 -4.04 -32.33
C SER A 37 -7.60 -3.17 -32.82
N GLY A 38 -7.57 -1.86 -32.58
CA GLY A 38 -8.64 -0.94 -32.93
C GLY A 38 -9.81 -1.01 -31.96
N LEU A 39 -10.92 -0.35 -32.31
CA LEU A 39 -12.10 -0.33 -31.46
C LEU A 39 -12.88 -1.64 -31.52
N MET A 40 -13.20 -2.18 -30.36
CA MET A 40 -14.08 -3.33 -30.21
C MET A 40 -15.55 -2.86 -30.09
N PRO A 41 -16.54 -3.71 -30.47
CA PRO A 41 -17.96 -3.34 -30.38
C PRO A 41 -18.41 -2.87 -28.99
N ASP A 42 -17.82 -3.43 -27.93
CA ASP A 42 -18.17 -3.09 -26.55
C ASP A 42 -17.57 -1.73 -26.10
N ASP A 43 -16.51 -1.25 -26.75
CA ASP A 43 -15.85 0.01 -26.38
C ASP A 43 -16.79 1.21 -26.55
N ARG A 44 -17.60 1.21 -27.62
CA ARG A 44 -18.62 2.25 -27.85
C ARG A 44 -19.68 2.25 -26.74
N THR A 45 -20.07 1.06 -26.28
CA THR A 45 -21.06 0.91 -25.20
C THR A 45 -20.51 1.44 -23.87
N PHE A 46 -19.26 1.11 -23.54
CA PHE A 46 -18.62 1.61 -22.33
C PHE A 46 -18.30 3.11 -22.41
N ALA A 47 -17.91 3.62 -23.57
CA ALA A 47 -17.68 5.03 -23.79
C ALA A 47 -18.95 5.85 -23.52
N ASP A 48 -20.12 5.37 -23.94
CA ASP A 48 -21.39 6.04 -23.64
C ASP A 48 -21.73 6.02 -22.14
N VAL A 49 -21.43 4.92 -21.43
CA VAL A 49 -21.62 4.84 -19.97
C VAL A 49 -20.70 5.82 -19.25
N VAL A 50 -19.43 5.87 -19.65
CA VAL A 50 -18.43 6.77 -19.07
C VAL A 50 -18.78 8.23 -19.37
N ARG A 51 -19.21 8.56 -20.59
CA ARG A 51 -19.66 9.91 -20.95
C ARG A 51 -20.87 10.36 -20.12
N LYS A 52 -21.84 9.47 -19.90
CA LYS A 52 -23.02 9.75 -19.05
C LYS A 52 -22.68 9.91 -17.57
N SER A 53 -21.51 9.47 -17.12
CA SER A 53 -21.09 9.61 -15.72
C SER A 53 -20.73 11.04 -15.34
N GLY A 54 -20.38 11.89 -16.32
CA GLY A 54 -19.97 13.28 -16.11
C GLY A 54 -18.63 13.45 -15.40
N LYS A 55 -17.84 12.38 -15.25
CA LYS A 55 -16.54 12.39 -14.60
C LYS A 55 -15.43 12.76 -15.57
N PRO A 56 -14.29 13.28 -15.08
CA PRO A 56 -13.07 13.42 -15.86
C PRO A 56 -12.66 12.08 -16.48
N VAL A 57 -12.27 12.10 -17.76
CA VAL A 57 -11.87 10.90 -18.52
C VAL A 57 -10.60 11.22 -19.29
N VAL A 58 -9.64 10.30 -19.26
CA VAL A 58 -8.47 10.31 -20.14
C VAL A 58 -8.54 9.07 -21.02
N LEU A 59 -8.62 9.28 -22.33
CA LEU A 59 -8.64 8.22 -23.34
C LEU A 59 -7.20 7.75 -23.60
N VAL A 60 -6.94 6.46 -23.40
CA VAL A 60 -5.59 5.87 -23.47
C VAL A 60 -5.54 4.85 -24.60
N ALA A 61 -4.73 5.11 -25.62
CA ALA A 61 -4.47 4.18 -26.71
C ALA A 61 -3.20 3.37 -26.41
N ASN A 62 -3.36 2.23 -25.75
CA ASN A 62 -2.25 1.39 -25.31
C ASN A 62 -1.71 0.51 -26.46
N LYS A 63 -0.44 0.11 -26.37
CA LYS A 63 0.33 -0.60 -27.42
C LYS A 63 0.62 0.25 -28.65
N ALA A 64 0.82 1.55 -28.45
CA ALA A 64 1.10 2.51 -29.51
C ALA A 64 2.39 2.21 -30.30
N GLU A 65 3.31 1.40 -29.74
CA GLU A 65 4.51 0.93 -30.42
C GLU A 65 4.24 -0.06 -31.57
N ALA A 66 3.06 -0.68 -31.58
CA ALA A 66 2.76 -1.77 -32.50
C ALA A 66 2.58 -1.26 -33.94
N ARG A 67 3.04 -2.05 -34.92
CA ARG A 67 2.82 -1.77 -36.33
C ARG A 67 1.32 -1.81 -36.64
N GLY A 68 0.77 -0.67 -37.08
CA GLY A 68 -0.67 -0.49 -37.33
C GLY A 68 -1.42 0.27 -36.23
N ALA A 69 -0.75 0.67 -35.14
CA ALA A 69 -1.37 1.39 -34.03
C ALA A 69 -2.03 2.73 -34.43
N GLN A 70 -1.53 3.37 -35.48
CA GLN A 70 -2.11 4.62 -36.00
C GLN A 70 -3.58 4.46 -36.41
N GLY A 71 -3.97 3.30 -36.94
CA GLY A 71 -5.36 3.03 -37.32
C GLY A 71 -6.29 2.99 -36.11
N GLY A 72 -5.95 2.19 -35.10
CA GLY A 72 -6.75 2.09 -33.88
C GLY A 72 -6.77 3.38 -33.07
N MET A 73 -5.71 4.18 -33.12
CA MET A 73 -5.69 5.51 -32.51
C MET A 73 -6.63 6.49 -33.21
N LEU A 74 -6.69 6.48 -34.55
CA LEU A 74 -7.64 7.29 -35.31
C LEU A 74 -9.09 6.89 -35.03
N GLU A 75 -9.35 5.58 -34.93
CA GLU A 75 -10.68 5.07 -34.55
C GLU A 75 -11.08 5.51 -33.14
N ALA A 76 -10.14 5.57 -32.18
CA ALA A 76 -10.42 5.95 -30.81
C ALA A 76 -11.04 7.37 -30.67
N TRP A 77 -10.75 8.28 -31.61
CA TRP A 77 -11.39 9.60 -31.67
C TRP A 77 -12.93 9.51 -31.80
N GLU A 78 -13.44 8.45 -32.45
CA GLU A 78 -14.89 8.24 -32.61
C GLU A 78 -15.60 8.03 -31.26
N LEU A 79 -14.87 7.65 -30.21
CA LEU A 79 -15.44 7.48 -28.87
C LEU A 79 -15.83 8.80 -28.22
N GLY A 80 -15.40 9.95 -28.73
CA GLY A 80 -15.80 11.26 -28.19
C GLY A 80 -15.48 11.44 -26.70
N LEU A 81 -14.33 10.91 -26.26
CA LEU A 81 -13.82 10.99 -24.89
C LEU A 81 -12.57 11.89 -24.78
N GLY A 82 -12.31 12.72 -25.79
CA GLY A 82 -11.11 13.55 -25.89
C GLY A 82 -10.04 12.95 -26.80
N GLU A 83 -8.87 13.56 -26.80
CA GLU A 83 -7.72 13.10 -27.58
C GLU A 83 -7.17 11.78 -27.01
N PRO A 84 -7.00 10.74 -27.83
CA PRO A 84 -6.42 9.48 -27.38
C PRO A 84 -4.92 9.63 -27.14
N ILE A 85 -4.50 9.45 -25.89
CA ILE A 85 -3.09 9.51 -25.50
C ILE A 85 -2.39 8.19 -25.88
N PRO A 86 -1.40 8.21 -26.80
CA PRO A 86 -0.71 7.01 -27.22
C PRO A 86 0.26 6.55 -26.12
N VAL A 87 0.09 5.33 -25.62
CA VAL A 87 0.99 4.77 -24.60
C VAL A 87 1.48 3.38 -24.96
N SER A 88 2.64 3.03 -24.43
CA SER A 88 3.13 1.66 -24.37
C SER A 88 3.37 1.30 -22.91
N ALA A 89 2.37 0.69 -22.25
CA ALA A 89 2.52 0.31 -20.85
C ALA A 89 3.66 -0.68 -20.62
N GLU A 90 3.94 -1.56 -21.59
CA GLU A 90 5.03 -2.55 -21.50
C GLU A 90 6.41 -1.90 -21.61
N HIS A 91 6.53 -0.81 -22.38
CA HIS A 91 7.81 -0.15 -22.64
C HIS A 91 7.96 1.23 -21.98
N GLY A 92 6.94 1.67 -21.22
CA GLY A 92 6.91 2.96 -20.54
C GLY A 92 6.84 4.19 -21.46
N GLN A 93 6.37 4.04 -22.70
CA GLN A 93 6.28 5.16 -23.67
C GLN A 93 4.95 5.92 -23.50
N GLY A 94 4.96 7.23 -23.75
CA GLY A 94 3.77 8.09 -23.67
C GLY A 94 3.29 8.42 -22.25
N MET A 95 4.06 8.05 -21.23
CA MET A 95 3.70 8.31 -19.83
C MET A 95 3.72 9.80 -19.44
N PRO A 96 4.66 10.64 -19.94
CA PRO A 96 4.61 12.08 -19.72
C PRO A 96 3.34 12.71 -20.31
N ASP A 97 3.00 12.36 -21.55
CA ASP A 97 1.79 12.85 -22.22
C ASP A 97 0.51 12.39 -21.47
N LEU A 98 0.53 11.18 -20.92
CA LEU A 98 -0.56 10.67 -20.08
C LEU A 98 -0.70 11.48 -18.79
N ARG A 99 0.41 11.83 -18.13
CA ARG A 99 0.40 12.67 -16.94
C ARG A 99 -0.17 14.05 -17.26
N ASP A 100 0.25 14.66 -18.36
CA ASP A 100 -0.21 16.00 -18.73
C ASP A 100 -1.72 15.99 -19.01
N ALA A 101 -2.24 14.95 -19.67
CA ALA A 101 -3.67 14.75 -19.86
C ALA A 101 -4.45 14.54 -18.55
N VAL A 102 -3.84 13.90 -17.55
CA VAL A 102 -4.42 13.74 -16.20
C VAL A 102 -4.53 15.09 -15.50
N VAL A 103 -3.46 15.90 -15.55
CA VAL A 103 -3.42 17.25 -14.99
C VAL A 103 -4.49 18.13 -15.64
N GLU A 104 -4.61 18.09 -16.96
CA GLU A 104 -5.65 18.83 -17.69
C GLU A 104 -7.06 18.39 -17.30
N ALA A 105 -7.30 17.08 -17.16
CA ALA A 105 -8.62 16.54 -16.85
C ALA A 105 -9.09 16.84 -15.41
N LEU A 106 -8.17 16.88 -14.44
CA LEU A 106 -8.49 17.10 -13.02
C LEU A 106 -8.31 18.55 -12.55
N GLY A 107 -7.49 19.32 -13.27
CA GLY A 107 -7.06 20.67 -12.91
C GLY A 107 -5.83 20.66 -11.98
N GLU A 108 -4.90 21.59 -12.21
CA GLU A 108 -3.64 21.70 -11.44
C GLU A 108 -3.88 21.79 -9.93
N GLU A 109 -4.88 22.54 -9.46
CA GLU A 109 -5.20 22.66 -8.02
C GLU A 109 -5.70 21.34 -7.41
N ARG A 110 -6.35 20.46 -8.18
CA ARG A 110 -6.78 19.15 -7.67
C ARG A 110 -5.68 18.10 -7.73
N VAL A 111 -4.70 18.31 -8.62
CA VAL A 111 -3.56 17.41 -8.80
C VAL A 111 -2.36 17.83 -7.94
N PHE A 112 -2.24 19.12 -7.62
CA PHE A 112 -1.09 19.75 -6.95
C PHE A 112 -1.49 20.77 -5.84
N GLY A 113 -2.77 20.94 -5.51
CA GLY A 113 -3.22 21.92 -4.50
C GLY A 113 -2.73 21.61 -3.09
N GLU A 114 -2.83 22.62 -2.22
CA GLU A 114 -2.07 22.95 -0.99
C GLU A 114 -1.78 21.87 0.10
N ASP A 115 -1.92 20.57 -0.18
CA ASP A 115 -1.36 19.47 0.64
C ASP A 115 -0.17 18.73 -0.05
N ASP A 116 0.15 19.08 -1.30
CA ASP A 116 1.13 18.36 -2.15
C ASP A 116 2.19 19.27 -2.83
N GLU A 117 2.55 20.43 -2.24
CA GLU A 117 3.57 21.34 -2.79
C GLU A 117 5.03 20.81 -2.79
N GLU A 118 5.29 19.53 -2.48
CA GLU A 118 6.64 18.94 -2.59
C GLU A 118 6.79 17.87 -3.71
N ASP A 119 5.75 17.53 -4.47
CA ASP A 119 5.81 16.39 -5.42
C ASP A 119 5.78 16.75 -6.92
N SER A 120 6.03 18.02 -7.28
CA SER A 120 6.14 18.43 -8.70
C SER A 120 7.59 18.43 -9.20
N GLY A 121 8.14 17.23 -9.40
CA GLY A 121 9.40 17.01 -10.12
C GLY A 121 9.18 16.65 -11.59
N GLU A 122 9.52 17.55 -12.51
CA GLU A 122 9.52 17.33 -13.95
C GLU A 122 10.28 16.04 -14.34
N ILE A 123 9.57 15.11 -15.00
CA ILE A 123 10.14 13.87 -15.52
C ILE A 123 10.98 14.18 -16.77
N ALA A 124 12.25 14.49 -16.58
CA ALA A 124 13.27 14.31 -17.60
C ALA A 124 13.67 12.83 -17.64
N ALA A 125 13.54 12.23 -18.83
CA ALA A 125 13.92 10.85 -19.08
C ALA A 125 15.39 10.58 -18.70
N SER A 126 15.60 9.44 -18.03
CA SER A 126 16.88 8.87 -17.59
C SER A 126 17.59 9.61 -16.46
N GLU A 127 17.20 9.34 -15.21
CA GLU A 127 18.08 8.81 -14.17
C GLU A 127 17.31 8.65 -12.85
N VAL A 128 17.60 7.55 -12.16
CA VAL A 128 17.25 7.18 -10.78
C VAL A 128 15.82 6.72 -10.45
N LEU A 129 15.73 5.44 -10.08
CA LEU A 129 14.67 4.85 -9.23
C LEU A 129 14.70 5.50 -7.84
N ILE A 130 14.20 6.72 -7.78
CA ILE A 130 13.95 7.51 -6.59
C ILE A 130 12.41 7.60 -6.55
N GLY A 131 11.78 6.94 -5.57
CA GLY A 131 10.32 6.99 -5.44
C GLY A 131 9.83 8.42 -5.17
N GLU A 132 8.54 8.65 -5.40
CA GLU A 132 7.79 9.92 -5.21
C GLU A 132 8.05 10.63 -3.86
N ASP A 133 8.59 9.95 -2.83
CA ASP A 133 8.94 10.55 -1.53
C ASP A 133 10.33 11.26 -1.47
N ILE A 134 10.95 11.69 -2.59
CA ILE A 134 12.39 12.04 -2.56
C ILE A 134 12.73 13.25 -3.45
N ALA A 135 12.73 14.43 -2.83
CA ALA A 135 13.38 15.63 -3.35
C ALA A 135 14.91 15.62 -3.16
N ASP A 136 15.43 14.88 -2.15
CA ASP A 136 16.86 14.76 -1.86
C ASP A 136 17.19 13.37 -1.24
N PRO A 137 18.06 12.55 -1.85
CA PRO A 137 18.43 11.24 -1.32
C PRO A 137 19.17 11.29 0.04
N ASP A 138 19.79 12.42 0.37
CA ASP A 138 20.59 12.64 1.59
C ASP A 138 19.90 13.50 2.65
N ALA A 139 18.73 14.10 2.36
CA ALA A 139 17.89 14.71 3.38
C ALA A 139 17.24 13.64 4.27
N GLU A 140 17.23 13.86 5.58
CA GLU A 140 16.37 13.11 6.50
C GLU A 140 15.00 13.80 6.47
N PRO A 141 13.97 13.29 5.73
CA PRO A 141 12.65 13.90 5.75
C PRO A 141 12.15 13.89 7.19
N ALA A 142 11.76 15.06 7.68
CA ALA A 142 11.23 15.18 9.03
C ALA A 142 9.95 14.36 9.12
N TYR A 143 9.78 13.64 10.23
CA TYR A 143 8.51 12.97 10.52
C TYR A 143 7.42 14.03 10.63
N ASP A 144 6.55 14.10 9.63
CA ASP A 144 5.44 15.03 9.60
C ASP A 144 4.33 14.53 10.55
N ASP A 145 4.25 15.17 11.71
CA ASP A 145 3.23 14.91 12.72
C ASP A 145 1.94 15.73 12.50
N THR A 146 1.86 16.52 11.43
CA THR A 146 0.68 17.29 11.06
C THR A 146 -0.29 16.46 10.22
N LYS A 147 0.20 15.59 9.33
CA LYS A 147 -0.63 14.70 8.50
C LYS A 147 -1.33 13.62 9.34
N PRO A 148 -2.63 13.34 9.12
CA PRO A 148 -3.37 12.39 9.94
C PRO A 148 -2.82 10.96 9.80
N LEU A 149 -2.60 10.29 10.93
CA LEU A 149 -2.11 8.90 10.96
C LEU A 149 -3.25 7.96 10.55
N ARG A 150 -3.04 7.19 9.49
CA ARG A 150 -4.06 6.31 8.94
C ARG A 150 -3.96 4.93 9.56
N ILE A 151 -4.99 4.50 10.30
CA ILE A 151 -5.02 3.17 10.91
C ILE A 151 -6.17 2.31 10.39
N ALA A 152 -6.01 0.99 10.46
CA ALA A 152 -7.12 0.04 10.36
C ALA A 152 -7.08 -0.93 11.53
N VAL A 153 -8.25 -1.42 11.95
CA VAL A 153 -8.36 -2.47 12.95
C VAL A 153 -8.90 -3.73 12.27
N VAL A 154 -8.15 -4.82 12.35
CA VAL A 154 -8.51 -6.10 11.72
C VAL A 154 -8.31 -7.24 12.69
N GLY A 155 -8.92 -8.37 12.40
CA GLY A 155 -8.86 -9.55 13.26
C GLY A 155 -10.01 -10.50 12.94
N ARG A 156 -9.90 -11.72 13.45
CA ARG A 156 -10.94 -12.74 13.29
C ARG A 156 -12.30 -12.30 13.86
N PRO A 157 -13.40 -12.94 13.42
CA PRO A 157 -14.69 -12.81 14.09
C PRO A 157 -14.54 -13.02 15.60
N ASN A 158 -15.27 -12.23 16.40
CA ASN A 158 -15.33 -12.33 17.87
C ASN A 158 -14.02 -12.09 18.64
N ALA A 159 -12.93 -11.66 17.98
CA ALA A 159 -11.71 -11.21 18.66
C ALA A 159 -11.89 -9.89 19.45
N GLY A 160 -13.04 -9.23 19.29
CA GLY A 160 -13.39 -7.99 20.00
C GLY A 160 -13.01 -6.70 19.25
N LYS A 161 -12.83 -6.75 17.92
CA LYS A 161 -12.60 -5.58 17.06
C LYS A 161 -13.59 -4.43 17.29
N SER A 162 -14.89 -4.71 17.26
CA SER A 162 -15.92 -3.65 17.39
C SER A 162 -15.88 -3.01 18.79
N THR A 163 -15.67 -3.80 19.84
CA THR A 163 -15.50 -3.29 21.20
C THR A 163 -14.25 -2.41 21.29
N LEU A 164 -13.13 -2.84 20.70
CA LEU A 164 -11.88 -2.07 20.69
C LEU A 164 -12.04 -0.72 20.00
N ILE A 165 -12.65 -0.70 18.82
CA ILE A 165 -12.91 0.54 18.08
C ILE A 165 -13.77 1.50 18.89
N ASN A 166 -14.86 1.01 19.49
CA ASN A 166 -15.74 1.83 20.31
C ASN A 166 -15.02 2.39 21.55
N ALA A 167 -14.16 1.60 22.17
CA ALA A 167 -13.37 2.04 23.32
C ALA A 167 -12.35 3.12 22.92
N LEU A 168 -11.62 2.92 21.81
CA LEU A 168 -10.68 3.92 21.28
C LEU A 168 -11.36 5.25 20.91
N ILE A 169 -12.56 5.21 20.34
CA ILE A 169 -13.34 6.43 20.03
C ILE A 169 -13.98 7.03 21.29
N GLY A 170 -14.29 6.19 22.29
CA GLY A 170 -15.01 6.58 23.50
C GLY A 170 -14.15 7.30 24.55
N GLU A 171 -12.84 7.06 24.59
CA GLU A 171 -11.93 7.61 25.62
C GLU A 171 -11.63 9.11 25.46
N GLU A 172 -11.63 9.68 24.25
CA GLU A 172 -11.32 11.10 24.03
C GLU A 172 -12.25 11.74 22.98
N ARG A 173 -13.50 12.03 23.36
CA ARG A 173 -14.43 12.78 22.50
C ARG A 173 -14.03 14.25 22.36
N LEU A 174 -13.27 14.56 21.31
CA LEU A 174 -13.39 15.79 20.54
C LEU A 174 -13.65 15.39 19.07
N LEU A 175 -14.91 15.09 18.77
CA LEU A 175 -15.37 14.99 17.38
C LEU A 175 -15.27 16.41 16.78
N THR A 176 -14.19 16.72 16.08
CA THR A 176 -14.03 18.01 15.40
C THR A 176 -14.71 17.98 14.03
N GLY A 177 -15.92 18.55 13.97
CA GLY A 177 -16.53 19.20 12.78
C GLY A 177 -17.30 18.30 11.78
N PRO A 178 -18.04 18.92 10.83
CA PRO A 178 -19.48 19.21 11.00
C PRO A 178 -20.41 18.46 10.01
N GLU A 179 -21.69 18.44 10.38
CA GLU A 179 -22.89 18.34 9.53
C GLU A 179 -23.17 17.10 8.63
N ALA A 180 -24.47 16.88 8.46
CA ALA A 180 -25.06 15.78 7.74
C ALA A 180 -24.70 15.82 6.24
N GLY A 181 -23.78 14.94 5.84
CA GLY A 181 -23.39 14.77 4.45
C GLY A 181 -22.57 13.51 4.28
N ILE A 182 -23.21 12.35 4.39
CA ILE A 182 -22.63 11.04 4.08
C ILE A 182 -22.15 11.04 2.62
N THR A 183 -20.87 11.29 2.39
CA THR A 183 -20.20 10.82 1.19
C THR A 183 -20.16 9.29 1.29
N ARG A 184 -20.86 8.66 0.35
CA ARG A 184 -20.75 7.22 0.11
C ARG A 184 -19.29 6.94 -0.24
N ASP A 185 -18.76 5.87 0.35
CA ASP A 185 -17.50 5.18 0.02
C ASP A 185 -16.42 5.29 1.12
N SER A 186 -16.39 4.24 1.96
CA SER A 186 -15.59 4.04 3.18
C SER A 186 -15.85 5.03 4.33
N ILE A 187 -16.40 4.52 5.43
CA ILE A 187 -16.68 5.27 6.65
C ILE A 187 -15.34 5.43 7.38
N SER A 188 -14.58 6.49 7.10
CA SER A 188 -13.46 6.87 7.95
C SER A 188 -13.99 7.55 9.21
N VAL A 189 -13.37 7.27 10.35
CA VAL A 189 -13.62 7.99 11.60
C VAL A 189 -12.37 8.76 11.95
N ASP A 190 -12.52 10.07 12.08
CA ASP A 190 -11.44 10.97 12.50
C ASP A 190 -11.57 11.25 14.00
N TRP A 191 -10.46 11.21 14.72
CA TRP A 191 -10.36 11.66 16.11
C TRP A 191 -8.95 12.18 16.41
N ASP A 192 -8.84 12.92 17.51
CA ASP A 192 -7.56 13.35 18.06
C ASP A 192 -7.17 12.47 19.23
N TRP A 193 -5.92 12.01 19.27
CA TRP A 193 -5.35 11.30 20.42
C TRP A 193 -4.10 12.04 20.88
N ARG A 194 -4.16 12.68 22.05
CA ARG A 194 -3.06 13.50 22.62
C ARG A 194 -2.43 14.49 21.62
N GLY A 195 -3.25 15.18 20.82
CA GLY A 195 -2.82 16.15 19.80
C GLY A 195 -2.36 15.53 18.48
N ARG A 196 -2.44 14.20 18.33
CA ARG A 196 -2.18 13.49 17.07
C ARG A 196 -3.50 13.19 16.37
N ARG A 197 -3.70 13.77 15.19
CA ARG A 197 -4.83 13.45 14.30
C ARG A 197 -4.73 12.00 13.82
N ILE A 198 -5.77 11.20 14.08
CA ILE A 198 -5.88 9.81 13.62
C ILE A 198 -7.10 9.66 12.71
N LYS A 199 -6.92 8.90 11.64
CA LYS A 199 -7.97 8.50 10.70
C LYS A 199 -8.11 6.98 10.68
N LEU A 200 -9.21 6.46 11.21
CA LEU A 200 -9.51 5.03 11.23
C LEU A 200 -10.27 4.65 9.97
N PHE A 201 -9.69 3.77 9.18
CA PHE A 201 -10.32 3.10 8.07
C PHE A 201 -10.94 1.79 8.57
N ASP A 202 -12.27 1.66 8.48
CA ASP A 202 -12.97 0.41 8.79
C ASP A 202 -14.02 -0.02 7.75
N THR A 203 -14.45 -1.27 7.93
CA THR A 203 -14.77 -2.35 7.00
C THR A 203 -16.24 -2.75 7.15
N ALA A 204 -17.17 -1.95 6.63
CA ALA A 204 -18.60 -2.29 6.40
C ALA A 204 -19.46 -2.86 7.57
N GLY A 205 -18.90 -3.16 8.74
CA GLY A 205 -19.55 -3.93 9.80
C GLY A 205 -20.15 -3.08 10.92
N MET A 206 -19.78 -1.81 11.03
CA MET A 206 -20.21 -0.98 12.17
C MET A 206 -21.62 -0.41 12.00
N ARG A 207 -22.08 -0.09 10.78
CA ARG A 207 -23.45 0.39 10.56
C ARG A 207 -24.50 -0.72 10.37
N ARG A 208 -24.11 -1.91 9.89
CA ARG A 208 -25.06 -3.03 9.69
C ARG A 208 -25.42 -3.78 10.97
N LYS A 209 -24.64 -3.66 12.06
CA LYS A 209 -24.94 -4.35 13.33
C LYS A 209 -26.14 -3.80 14.10
N SER A 210 -26.79 -2.72 13.64
CA SER A 210 -28.10 -2.32 14.16
C SER A 210 -29.25 -3.18 13.60
N LYS A 211 -29.10 -3.82 12.43
CA LYS A 211 -30.12 -4.72 11.86
C LYS A 211 -29.46 -5.75 10.93
N VAL A 212 -29.72 -7.03 11.23
CA VAL A 212 -29.50 -8.24 10.41
C VAL A 212 -28.31 -9.11 10.84
N GLN A 213 -28.67 -10.24 11.49
CA GLN A 213 -27.82 -11.38 11.83
C GLN A 213 -27.47 -12.24 10.59
N GLU A 214 -26.28 -12.85 10.68
CA GLU A 214 -25.82 -14.12 10.08
C GLU A 214 -25.58 -14.27 8.57
N LYS A 215 -26.03 -13.39 7.66
CA LYS A 215 -25.82 -13.58 6.20
C LYS A 215 -24.59 -12.88 5.57
N LEU A 216 -23.64 -12.36 6.36
CA LEU A 216 -22.68 -11.33 5.92
C LEU A 216 -21.19 -11.69 6.01
N GLU A 217 -20.83 -12.96 6.12
CA GLU A 217 -19.46 -13.34 6.46
C GLU A 217 -18.47 -13.30 5.28
N LYS A 218 -18.93 -13.52 4.03
CA LYS A 218 -18.06 -13.46 2.84
C LYS A 218 -17.77 -12.04 2.33
N LEU A 219 -18.64 -11.07 2.62
CA LEU A 219 -18.41 -9.66 2.29
C LEU A 219 -17.36 -9.03 3.22
N SER A 220 -17.26 -9.49 4.47
CA SER A 220 -16.34 -8.95 5.49
C SER A 220 -14.85 -9.10 5.18
N VAL A 221 -14.45 -10.01 4.28
CA VAL A 221 -13.02 -10.21 3.91
C VAL A 221 -12.56 -9.15 2.90
N GLN A 222 -13.42 -8.81 1.93
CA GLN A 222 -13.12 -7.77 0.93
C GLN A 222 -13.05 -6.38 1.56
N ASP A 223 -13.90 -6.12 2.55
CA ASP A 223 -13.87 -4.88 3.31
C ASP A 223 -12.57 -4.78 4.12
N GLY A 224 -12.15 -5.86 4.79
CA GLY A 224 -10.84 -6.02 5.44
C GLY A 224 -9.66 -5.65 4.55
N LEU A 225 -9.65 -6.20 3.33
CA LEU A 225 -8.64 -5.91 2.32
C LEU A 225 -8.62 -4.42 1.93
N ARG A 226 -9.79 -3.79 1.76
CA ARG A 226 -9.87 -2.36 1.43
C ARG A 226 -9.28 -1.51 2.56
N ALA A 227 -9.63 -1.77 3.81
CA ALA A 227 -9.08 -1.00 4.94
C ALA A 227 -7.57 -1.16 5.09
N ILE A 228 -7.01 -2.37 4.90
CA ILE A 228 -5.56 -2.59 4.92
C ILE A 228 -4.86 -1.72 3.87
N ARG A 229 -5.41 -1.58 2.65
CA ARG A 229 -4.78 -0.78 1.59
C ARG A 229 -4.74 0.72 1.87
N PHE A 230 -5.67 1.26 2.65
CA PHE A 230 -5.69 2.70 2.96
C PHE A 230 -4.98 3.04 4.28
N ALA A 231 -4.73 2.05 5.14
CA ALA A 231 -4.04 2.24 6.40
C ALA A 231 -2.51 2.23 6.25
N GLU A 232 -1.82 2.95 7.11
CA GLU A 232 -0.36 2.88 7.28
C GLU A 232 -0.01 1.87 8.37
N ILE A 233 -0.73 1.96 9.50
CA ILE A 233 -0.64 1.03 10.62
C ILE A 233 -1.89 0.16 10.67
N VAL A 234 -1.71 -1.14 10.85
CA VAL A 234 -2.82 -2.07 11.00
C VAL A 234 -2.76 -2.74 12.38
N ILE A 235 -3.77 -2.47 13.20
CA ILE A 235 -3.95 -3.11 14.51
C ILE A 235 -4.59 -4.48 14.29
N ILE A 236 -3.84 -5.54 14.59
CA ILE A 236 -4.31 -6.92 14.55
C ILE A 236 -4.84 -7.29 15.93
N VAL A 237 -6.15 -7.43 16.04
CA VAL A 237 -6.82 -7.83 17.28
C VAL A 237 -6.84 -9.35 17.36
N LEU A 238 -6.11 -9.89 18.33
CA LEU A 238 -6.05 -11.31 18.64
C LEU A 238 -6.77 -11.57 19.96
N ASP A 239 -7.59 -12.61 20.01
CA ASP A 239 -8.14 -13.09 21.27
C ASP A 239 -7.03 -13.75 22.08
N ALA A 240 -6.70 -13.22 23.26
CA ALA A 240 -5.63 -13.73 24.11
C ALA A 240 -5.88 -15.17 24.61
N THR A 241 -7.14 -15.63 24.63
CA THR A 241 -7.50 -16.98 25.07
C THR A 241 -7.22 -18.03 24.00
N ILE A 242 -7.29 -17.65 22.71
CA ILE A 242 -7.05 -18.52 21.55
C ILE A 242 -6.31 -17.78 20.41
N PRO A 243 -5.06 -17.32 20.63
CA PRO A 243 -4.34 -16.49 19.67
C PRO A 243 -3.64 -17.33 18.59
N PHE A 244 -3.27 -16.68 17.48
CA PHE A 244 -2.51 -17.26 16.36
C PHE A 244 -3.21 -18.41 15.63
N GLU A 245 -4.52 -18.34 15.52
CA GLU A 245 -5.27 -19.23 14.65
C GLU A 245 -4.89 -19.03 13.18
N LYS A 246 -5.24 -20.00 12.33
CA LYS A 246 -4.88 -19.97 10.90
C LYS A 246 -5.29 -18.65 10.22
N GLN A 247 -6.47 -18.13 10.52
CA GLN A 247 -6.95 -16.88 9.94
C GLN A 247 -6.21 -15.65 10.49
N ASP A 248 -5.72 -15.67 11.74
CA ASP A 248 -4.89 -14.59 12.30
C ASP A 248 -3.58 -14.47 11.52
N LEU A 249 -2.92 -15.61 11.27
CA LEU A 249 -1.67 -15.67 10.53
C LEU A 249 -1.84 -15.25 9.06
N GLN A 250 -2.98 -15.60 8.44
CA GLN A 250 -3.33 -15.17 7.08
C GLN A 250 -3.53 -13.64 7.00
N ILE A 251 -4.21 -13.05 7.99
CA ILE A 251 -4.38 -11.60 8.07
C ILE A 251 -3.03 -10.91 8.25
N ALA A 252 -2.18 -11.41 9.15
CA ALA A 252 -0.84 -10.88 9.36
C ALA A 252 0.02 -10.93 8.08
N ASP A 253 0.04 -12.08 7.39
CA ASP A 253 0.78 -12.24 6.13
C ASP A 253 0.29 -11.26 5.06
N LEU A 254 -1.02 -11.06 4.93
CA LEU A 254 -1.61 -10.07 4.01
C LEU A 254 -1.13 -8.65 4.32
N ILE A 255 -1.17 -8.22 5.58
CA ILE A 255 -0.74 -6.87 6.01
C ILE A 255 0.74 -6.65 5.64
N ILE A 256 1.59 -7.64 5.94
CA ILE A 256 3.03 -7.60 5.64
C ILE A 256 3.26 -7.53 4.13
N ARG A 257 2.50 -8.31 3.35
CA ARG A 257 2.56 -8.31 1.87
C ARG A 257 2.08 -7.01 1.25
N GLU A 258 1.14 -6.31 1.86
CA GLU A 258 0.73 -4.95 1.45
C GLU A 258 1.75 -3.88 1.89
N GLY A 259 2.75 -4.25 2.70
CA GLY A 259 3.77 -3.33 3.18
C GLY A 259 3.30 -2.39 4.29
N ARG A 260 2.18 -2.71 4.95
CA ARG A 260 1.68 -1.94 6.09
C ARG A 260 2.33 -2.42 7.38
N ALA A 261 2.46 -1.54 8.36
CA ALA A 261 3.10 -1.90 9.62
C ALA A 261 2.08 -2.49 10.61
N PRO A 262 2.23 -3.75 11.01
CA PRO A 262 1.32 -4.38 11.95
C PRO A 262 1.64 -4.02 13.40
N VAL A 263 0.60 -3.86 14.22
CA VAL A 263 0.69 -3.81 15.70
C VAL A 263 -0.31 -4.83 16.26
N ILE A 264 0.10 -5.67 17.20
CA ILE A 264 -0.77 -6.70 17.77
C ILE A 264 -1.42 -6.17 19.05
N ALA A 265 -2.73 -6.36 19.15
CA ALA A 265 -3.51 -6.16 20.36
C ALA A 265 -4.01 -7.52 20.87
N PHE A 266 -3.43 -8.04 21.95
CA PHE A 266 -3.92 -9.25 22.63
C PHE A 266 -5.10 -8.86 23.51
N ASN A 267 -6.31 -8.99 22.96
CA ASN A 267 -7.54 -8.56 23.57
C ASN A 267 -8.13 -9.60 24.54
N LYS A 268 -9.10 -9.18 25.36
CA LYS A 268 -9.72 -9.97 26.44
C LYS A 268 -8.72 -10.31 27.56
N TRP A 269 -7.76 -9.42 27.79
CA TRP A 269 -6.74 -9.63 28.82
C TRP A 269 -7.29 -9.65 30.25
N ASP A 270 -8.51 -9.15 30.45
CA ASP A 270 -9.28 -9.26 31.69
C ASP A 270 -9.67 -10.70 32.07
N LEU A 271 -9.68 -11.63 31.10
CA LEU A 271 -10.01 -13.04 31.31
C LEU A 271 -8.80 -13.92 31.63
N ILE A 272 -7.60 -13.35 31.77
CA ILE A 272 -6.34 -14.10 31.91
C ILE A 272 -5.93 -14.19 33.39
N ASP A 273 -5.88 -15.42 33.91
CA ASP A 273 -5.52 -15.69 35.31
C ASP A 273 -4.02 -15.49 35.61
N ASN A 274 -3.14 -15.90 34.69
CA ASN A 274 -1.67 -15.78 34.81
C ASN A 274 -1.07 -14.82 33.75
N PRO A 275 -1.30 -13.49 33.87
CA PRO A 275 -0.90 -12.52 32.84
C PRO A 275 0.59 -12.52 32.48
N GLN A 276 1.48 -12.68 33.46
CA GLN A 276 2.91 -12.54 33.22
C GLN A 276 3.47 -13.72 32.42
N GLU A 277 3.07 -14.93 32.79
CA GLU A 277 3.47 -16.17 32.13
C GLU A 277 2.93 -16.21 30.69
N LEU A 278 1.63 -15.95 30.51
CA LEU A 278 1.03 -15.94 29.18
C LEU A 278 1.64 -14.84 28.29
N LEU A 279 1.95 -13.65 28.84
CA LEU A 279 2.61 -12.60 28.06
C LEU A 279 3.98 -13.02 27.54
N ALA A 280 4.77 -13.73 28.35
CA ALA A 280 6.07 -14.26 27.93
C ALA A 280 5.90 -15.29 26.80
N GLU A 281 4.96 -16.23 26.97
CA GLU A 281 4.64 -17.24 25.95
C GLU A 281 4.17 -16.60 24.63
N LEU A 282 3.29 -15.60 24.70
CA LEU A 282 2.76 -14.92 23.52
C LEU A 282 3.83 -14.13 22.78
N ARG A 283 4.78 -13.50 23.51
CA ARG A 283 5.93 -12.83 22.89
C ARG A 283 6.80 -13.82 22.10
N GLU A 284 7.13 -14.96 22.71
CA GLU A 284 7.89 -16.03 22.03
C GLU A 284 7.15 -16.55 20.79
N LYS A 285 5.85 -16.84 20.92
CA LYS A 285 5.01 -17.27 19.78
C LYS A 285 5.00 -16.24 18.66
N THR A 286 4.91 -14.96 19.00
CA THR A 286 4.91 -13.86 18.02
C THR A 286 6.20 -13.87 17.20
N GLU A 287 7.36 -13.95 17.85
CA GLU A 287 8.66 -13.98 17.16
C GLU A 287 8.83 -15.21 16.28
N ARG A 288 8.34 -16.37 16.75
CA ARG A 288 8.41 -17.64 16.02
C ARG A 288 7.49 -17.68 14.82
N LEU A 289 6.25 -17.21 14.95
CA LEU A 289 5.21 -17.32 13.93
C LEU A 289 5.23 -16.17 12.91
N LEU A 290 5.78 -15.01 13.28
CA LEU A 290 5.89 -13.82 12.42
C LEU A 290 7.34 -13.39 12.19
N PRO A 291 8.22 -14.28 11.65
CA PRO A 291 9.65 -13.99 11.51
C PRO A 291 9.96 -12.86 10.51
N GLN A 292 8.99 -12.48 9.66
CA GLN A 292 9.15 -11.42 8.66
C GLN A 292 9.19 -10.01 9.29
N VAL A 293 8.55 -9.84 10.47
CA VAL A 293 8.42 -8.57 11.20
C VAL A 293 8.89 -8.75 12.64
N ARG A 294 10.15 -9.15 12.82
CA ARG A 294 10.77 -9.28 14.15
C ARG A 294 10.69 -7.96 14.93
N GLY A 295 10.39 -8.06 16.23
CA GLY A 295 10.20 -6.89 17.10
C GLY A 295 8.84 -6.20 16.96
N ILE A 296 7.86 -6.87 16.34
CA ILE A 296 6.48 -6.38 16.27
C ILE A 296 5.97 -5.99 17.66
N GLN A 297 5.36 -4.82 17.75
CA GLN A 297 4.78 -4.34 19.00
C GLN A 297 3.52 -5.15 19.29
N ALA A 298 3.50 -5.84 20.43
CA ALA A 298 2.37 -6.63 20.88
C ALA A 298 1.96 -6.18 22.28
N VAL A 299 0.73 -5.69 22.40
CA VAL A 299 0.22 -5.03 23.60
C VAL A 299 -0.97 -5.81 24.16
N PRO A 300 -0.92 -6.21 25.45
CA PRO A 300 -2.09 -6.72 26.16
C PRO A 300 -3.14 -5.64 26.35
N VAL A 301 -4.38 -5.91 25.92
CA VAL A 301 -5.50 -4.97 26.05
C VAL A 301 -6.77 -5.66 26.52
N SER A 302 -7.64 -4.90 27.17
CA SER A 302 -9.03 -5.28 27.41
C SER A 302 -9.91 -4.18 26.86
N ALA A 303 -10.47 -4.42 25.67
CA ALA A 303 -11.37 -3.47 25.02
C ALA A 303 -12.62 -3.17 25.85
N GLU A 304 -13.08 -4.13 26.68
CA GLU A 304 -14.25 -3.96 27.54
C GLU A 304 -13.98 -2.99 28.71
N THR A 305 -12.78 -3.06 29.29
CA THR A 305 -12.41 -2.27 30.47
C THR A 305 -11.62 -1.00 30.16
N GLY A 306 -11.15 -0.84 28.92
CA GLY A 306 -10.22 0.24 28.52
C GLY A 306 -8.75 -0.02 28.91
N ARG A 307 -8.46 -1.10 29.64
CA ARG A 307 -7.09 -1.38 30.11
C ARG A 307 -6.15 -1.60 28.93
N GLY A 308 -5.08 -0.81 28.87
CA GLY A 308 -3.98 -0.97 27.90
C GLY A 308 -4.18 -0.25 26.57
N LEU A 309 -5.28 0.48 26.38
CA LEU A 309 -5.55 1.22 25.13
C LEU A 309 -4.55 2.35 24.89
N ASP A 310 -4.20 3.12 25.92
CA ASP A 310 -3.12 4.12 25.85
C ASP A 310 -1.80 3.53 25.34
N LYS A 311 -1.38 2.40 25.92
CA LYS A 311 -0.13 1.72 25.53
C LYS A 311 -0.20 1.20 24.11
N LEU A 312 -1.37 0.74 23.66
CA LEU A 312 -1.60 0.31 22.29
C LEU A 312 -1.39 1.49 21.33
N MET A 313 -1.98 2.65 21.63
CA MET A 313 -1.83 3.85 20.80
C MET A 313 -0.40 4.41 20.82
N GLU A 314 0.29 4.38 21.95
CA GLU A 314 1.73 4.69 22.04
C GLU A 314 2.55 3.76 21.12
N SER A 315 2.26 2.46 21.12
CA SER A 315 2.89 1.49 20.21
C SER A 315 2.57 1.75 18.74
N VAL A 316 1.34 2.20 18.41
CA VAL A 316 0.94 2.61 17.06
C VAL A 316 1.80 3.78 16.57
N ILE A 317 1.92 4.84 17.38
CA ILE A 317 2.73 6.02 17.00
C ILE A 317 4.21 5.65 16.88
N LYS A 318 4.74 4.88 17.84
CA LYS A 318 6.14 4.42 17.78
C LYS A 318 6.40 3.62 16.49
N THR A 319 5.49 2.71 16.14
CA THR A 319 5.60 1.89 14.92
C THR A 319 5.50 2.76 13.68
N HIS A 320 4.62 3.76 13.66
CA HIS A 320 4.49 4.72 12.56
C HIS A 320 5.78 5.53 12.34
N LYS A 321 6.43 6.00 13.41
CA LYS A 321 7.73 6.67 13.30
C LYS A 321 8.80 5.77 12.68
N VAL A 322 8.88 4.51 13.13
CA VAL A 322 9.81 3.52 12.57
C VAL A 322 9.48 3.22 11.10
N TRP A 323 8.21 3.09 10.75
CA TRP A 323 7.79 2.82 9.38
C TRP A 323 8.10 3.99 8.43
N ASN A 324 8.21 5.22 8.93
CA ASN A 324 8.63 6.40 8.16
C ASN A 324 10.14 6.65 8.19
N SER A 325 10.94 5.78 8.83
CA SER A 325 12.36 6.05 9.03
C SER A 325 13.16 6.10 7.73
N ARG A 326 14.05 7.09 7.64
CA ARG A 326 15.04 7.27 6.58
C ARG A 326 16.43 6.98 7.10
N VAL A 327 17.25 6.34 6.27
CA VAL A 327 18.67 6.10 6.51
C VAL A 327 19.45 6.61 5.31
N SER A 328 20.36 7.56 5.55
CA SER A 328 21.23 8.14 4.51
C SER A 328 22.04 7.06 3.78
N THR A 329 22.28 7.29 2.50
CA THR A 329 23.09 6.44 1.63
C THR A 329 24.49 6.17 2.20
N GLY A 330 25.11 7.18 2.82
CA GLY A 330 26.42 7.04 3.46
C GLY A 330 26.42 6.08 4.66
N LYS A 331 25.44 6.20 5.57
CA LYS A 331 25.29 5.28 6.72
C LYS A 331 25.05 3.83 6.23
N LEU A 332 24.20 3.65 5.21
CA LEU A 332 23.92 2.33 4.63
C LEU A 332 25.16 1.67 4.03
N ASN A 333 25.96 2.41 3.25
CA ASN A 333 27.14 1.83 2.61
C ASN A 333 28.27 1.52 3.60
N ARG A 334 28.46 2.34 4.64
CA ARG A 334 29.38 2.01 5.74
C ARG A 334 28.97 0.73 6.49
N TRP A 335 27.67 0.57 6.76
CA TRP A 335 27.14 -0.67 7.33
C TRP A 335 27.39 -1.87 6.41
N LEU A 336 27.09 -1.72 5.12
CA LEU A 336 27.27 -2.78 4.13
C LEU A 336 28.73 -3.24 4.03
N GLU A 337 29.69 -2.31 4.03
CA GLU A 337 31.12 -2.64 4.02
C GLU A 337 31.52 -3.52 5.21
N GLY A 338 31.06 -3.18 6.41
CA GLY A 338 31.28 -3.99 7.62
C GLY A 338 30.68 -5.38 7.50
N ILE A 339 29.44 -5.49 7.00
CA ILE A 339 28.77 -6.78 6.81
C ILE A 339 29.49 -7.66 5.79
N LEU A 340 29.93 -7.08 4.66
CA LEU A 340 30.62 -7.83 3.61
C LEU A 340 32.00 -8.34 4.06
N ALA A 341 32.66 -7.64 4.99
CA ALA A 341 33.94 -8.07 5.55
C ALA A 341 33.80 -9.33 6.42
N HIS A 342 32.73 -9.42 7.22
CA HIS A 342 32.50 -10.56 8.12
C HIS A 342 31.74 -11.72 7.45
N HIS A 343 30.78 -11.40 6.58
CA HIS A 343 29.89 -12.38 5.95
C HIS A 343 29.79 -12.11 4.44
N PRO A 344 30.80 -12.52 3.65
CA PRO A 344 30.80 -12.30 2.22
C PRO A 344 29.68 -13.08 1.50
N PRO A 345 29.14 -12.56 0.38
CA PRO A 345 28.15 -13.26 -0.43
C PRO A 345 28.68 -14.61 -0.94
N PRO A 346 27.83 -15.65 -1.03
CA PRO A 346 28.25 -16.94 -1.54
C PRO A 346 28.64 -16.88 -3.02
N ALA A 347 29.55 -17.76 -3.43
CA ALA A 347 29.85 -17.98 -4.84
C ALA A 347 28.76 -18.84 -5.48
N VAL A 348 28.22 -18.41 -6.62
CA VAL A 348 27.15 -19.12 -7.33
C VAL A 348 27.62 -19.47 -8.74
N ALA A 349 27.64 -20.76 -9.05
CA ALA A 349 28.24 -21.31 -10.27
C ALA A 349 29.71 -20.89 -10.46
N GLY A 350 30.52 -21.00 -9.40
CA GLY A 350 31.96 -20.72 -9.42
C GLY A 350 32.34 -19.23 -9.51
N ARG A 351 31.38 -18.31 -9.57
CA ARG A 351 31.60 -16.86 -9.63
C ARG A 351 31.12 -16.18 -8.35
N ARG A 352 31.97 -15.34 -7.75
CA ARG A 352 31.59 -14.54 -6.58
C ARG A 352 30.58 -13.46 -6.97
N LEU A 353 29.51 -13.33 -6.19
CA LEU A 353 28.57 -12.22 -6.28
C LEU A 353 29.24 -10.96 -5.73
N LYS A 354 29.19 -9.86 -6.49
CA LYS A 354 29.68 -8.55 -6.03
C LYS A 354 28.49 -7.68 -5.68
N ILE A 355 28.41 -7.23 -4.43
CA ILE A 355 27.51 -6.18 -3.99
C ILE A 355 28.30 -4.87 -4.04
N LYS A 356 27.75 -3.84 -4.68
CA LYS A 356 28.44 -2.56 -4.90
C LYS A 356 28.06 -1.53 -3.86
N TYR A 357 26.75 -1.27 -3.74
CA TYR A 357 26.21 -0.29 -2.82
C TYR A 357 24.74 -0.59 -2.54
N VAL A 358 24.21 0.03 -1.51
CA VAL A 358 22.81 -0.01 -1.10
C VAL A 358 22.28 1.42 -0.94
N THR A 359 21.01 1.63 -1.32
CA THR A 359 20.29 2.90 -1.11
C THR A 359 18.90 2.61 -0.55
N GLN A 360 18.30 3.57 0.14
CA GLN A 360 16.87 3.53 0.49
C GLN A 360 16.09 4.27 -0.60
N ALA A 361 15.24 3.55 -1.34
CA ALA A 361 14.45 4.09 -2.45
C ALA A 361 13.07 4.60 -2.03
N LYS A 362 12.58 4.21 -0.85
CA LYS A 362 11.35 4.72 -0.24
C LYS A 362 11.32 4.48 1.26
N THR A 363 10.55 5.29 1.98
CA THR A 363 10.32 5.13 3.42
C THR A 363 9.08 4.29 3.70
N ARG A 364 8.10 4.22 2.80
CA ARG A 364 6.77 3.64 3.07
C ARG A 364 6.41 2.43 2.19
N PRO A 365 6.55 1.18 2.69
CA PRO A 365 7.42 0.77 3.79
C PRO A 365 8.92 0.97 3.47
N PRO A 366 9.81 0.86 4.47
CA PRO A 366 11.25 1.03 4.26
C PRO A 366 11.76 0.10 3.16
N GLY A 367 12.12 0.70 2.03
CA GLY A 367 12.45 0.02 0.80
C GLY A 367 13.88 0.30 0.38
N PHE A 368 14.67 -0.76 0.32
CA PHE A 368 16.10 -0.70 0.00
C PHE A 368 16.37 -1.34 -1.35
N VAL A 369 17.29 -0.74 -2.10
CA VAL A 369 17.76 -1.24 -3.38
C VAL A 369 19.24 -1.56 -3.24
N VAL A 370 19.59 -2.84 -3.43
CA VAL A 370 20.97 -3.33 -3.41
C VAL A 370 21.45 -3.51 -4.84
N SER A 371 22.50 -2.79 -5.22
CA SER A 371 23.15 -2.96 -6.51
C SER A 371 24.15 -4.12 -6.44
N CYS A 372 23.96 -5.14 -7.28
CA CYS A 372 24.85 -6.28 -7.35
C CYS A 372 25.09 -6.77 -8.79
N SER A 373 26.11 -7.62 -8.97
CA SER A 373 26.52 -8.08 -10.30
C SER A 373 25.54 -9.06 -10.97
N ARG A 374 24.81 -9.84 -10.17
CA ARG A 374 23.92 -10.92 -10.62
C ARG A 374 22.75 -11.06 -9.64
N PRO A 375 21.73 -10.20 -9.72
CA PRO A 375 20.60 -10.21 -8.78
C PRO A 375 19.88 -11.56 -8.78
N ASP A 376 19.63 -12.14 -9.95
CA ASP A 376 18.89 -13.40 -10.10
C ASP A 376 19.62 -14.60 -9.47
N ALA A 377 20.93 -14.50 -9.30
CA ALA A 377 21.76 -15.55 -8.71
C ALA A 377 21.90 -15.40 -7.18
N MET A 378 21.38 -14.33 -6.57
CA MET A 378 21.53 -14.10 -5.14
C MET A 378 20.62 -15.03 -4.33
N PRO A 379 21.16 -15.86 -3.42
CA PRO A 379 20.32 -16.73 -2.60
C PRO A 379 19.39 -15.92 -1.69
N GLN A 380 18.13 -16.34 -1.60
CA GLN A 380 17.13 -15.71 -0.73
C GLN A 380 17.53 -15.74 0.75
N SER A 381 18.33 -16.72 1.18
CA SER A 381 18.90 -16.77 2.52
C SER A 381 19.83 -15.58 2.81
N TYR A 382 20.64 -15.18 1.83
CA TYR A 382 21.54 -14.03 1.97
C TYR A 382 20.77 -12.71 1.94
N VAL A 383 19.73 -12.62 1.10
CA VAL A 383 18.79 -11.48 1.12
C VAL A 383 18.16 -11.35 2.51
N ARG A 384 17.62 -12.43 3.09
CA ARG A 384 17.06 -12.40 4.46
C ARG A 384 18.09 -12.01 5.52
N TYR A 385 19.33 -12.50 5.40
CA TYR A 385 20.42 -12.12 6.28
C TYR A 385 20.68 -10.60 6.25
N LEU A 386 20.82 -10.03 5.04
CA LEU A 386 20.99 -8.58 4.87
C LEU A 386 19.79 -7.81 5.45
N THR A 387 18.56 -8.26 5.20
CA THR A 387 17.35 -7.60 5.73
C THR A 387 17.32 -7.61 7.26
N ASN A 388 17.65 -8.73 7.89
CA ASN A 388 17.65 -8.84 9.35
C ASN A 388 18.79 -8.03 9.98
N SER A 389 19.98 -8.05 9.38
CA SER A 389 21.10 -7.24 9.84
C SER A 389 20.82 -5.74 9.68
N LEU A 390 20.16 -5.33 8.60
CA LEU A 390 19.71 -3.95 8.40
C LEU A 390 18.71 -3.54 9.48
N ARG A 391 17.73 -4.41 9.77
CA ARG A 391 16.73 -4.18 10.82
C ARG A 391 17.37 -3.90 12.17
N GLU A 392 18.37 -4.68 12.55
CA GLU A 392 19.10 -4.54 13.81
C GLU A 392 19.99 -3.28 13.81
N ALA A 393 20.72 -3.04 12.72
CA ALA A 393 21.67 -1.93 12.63
C ALA A 393 21.00 -0.54 12.66
N PHE A 394 19.78 -0.43 12.15
CA PHE A 394 19.05 0.84 12.04
C PHE A 394 17.79 0.91 12.91
N ASP A 395 17.68 0.02 13.91
CA ASP A 395 16.56 -0.04 14.87
C ASP A 395 15.18 0.08 14.19
N MET A 396 14.90 -0.84 13.28
CA MET A 396 13.62 -0.90 12.55
C MET A 396 12.72 -2.04 13.01
N PRO A 397 12.38 -2.20 14.30
CA PRO A 397 11.60 -3.34 14.77
C PRO A 397 10.15 -3.29 14.26
N GLY A 398 9.57 -4.45 14.00
CA GLY A 398 8.12 -4.60 13.78
C GLY A 398 7.56 -4.11 12.46
N VAL A 399 8.36 -3.45 11.61
CA VAL A 399 7.90 -2.95 10.30
C VAL A 399 8.33 -3.87 9.15
N PRO A 400 7.55 -4.01 8.07
CA PRO A 400 8.00 -4.74 6.89
C PRO A 400 9.15 -3.98 6.22
N ILE A 401 10.23 -4.68 5.86
CA ILE A 401 11.35 -4.11 5.09
C ILE A 401 11.34 -4.73 3.70
N ARG A 402 11.40 -3.89 2.66
CA ARG A 402 11.52 -4.34 1.27
C ARG A 402 12.96 -4.25 0.84
N MET A 403 13.46 -5.31 0.21
CA MET A 403 14.78 -5.31 -0.41
C MET A 403 14.67 -5.78 -1.85
N ALA A 404 14.96 -4.88 -2.76
CA ALA A 404 15.07 -5.15 -4.19
C ALA A 404 16.55 -5.30 -4.56
N LEU A 405 16.83 -6.20 -5.50
CA LEU A 405 18.15 -6.36 -6.08
C LEU A 405 18.12 -5.79 -7.49
N ARG A 406 19.14 -5.01 -7.85
CA ARG A 406 19.30 -4.51 -9.22
C ARG A 406 20.67 -4.85 -9.77
N THR A 407 20.72 -5.09 -11.08
CA THR A 407 21.98 -5.12 -11.80
C THR A 407 22.56 -3.72 -11.80
N SER A 408 23.87 -3.59 -11.61
CA SER A 408 24.52 -2.31 -11.78
C SER A 408 24.50 -1.89 -13.24
N ASP A 409 24.08 -0.66 -13.53
CA ASP A 409 24.28 -0.09 -14.87
C ASP A 409 25.75 -0.18 -15.24
N ASN A 410 26.02 -0.65 -16.45
CA ASN A 410 27.36 -0.67 -17.01
C ASN A 410 27.62 0.73 -17.59
N PRO A 411 28.49 1.56 -16.97
CA PRO A 411 28.76 2.92 -17.44
C PRO A 411 29.34 2.97 -18.87
N PHE A 412 29.78 1.83 -19.41
CA PHE A 412 30.40 1.71 -20.72
C PHE A 412 29.47 1.16 -21.81
N ALA A 413 28.21 0.83 -21.50
CA ALA A 413 27.28 0.25 -22.49
C ALA A 413 27.03 1.18 -23.69
N GLY A 414 27.04 2.50 -23.48
CA GLY A 414 26.90 3.49 -24.56
C GLY A 414 28.14 3.69 -25.43
N ARG A 415 29.34 3.34 -24.94
CA ARG A 415 30.60 3.53 -25.69
C ARG A 415 30.87 2.42 -26.72
N ALA A 416 30.27 1.25 -26.55
CA ALA A 416 30.42 0.14 -27.49
C ALA A 416 29.62 0.33 -28.81
N LYS A 417 28.59 1.19 -28.82
CA LYS A 417 27.82 1.52 -30.02
C LYS A 417 28.51 2.53 -30.97
N LYS A 418 29.71 3.01 -30.63
CA LYS A 418 30.46 4.05 -31.38
C LYS A 418 31.78 3.55 -32.00
N ARG A 419 32.01 2.24 -32.14
CA ARG A 419 33.15 1.70 -32.88
C ARG A 419 32.72 0.92 -34.11
#